data_AF-A0A2G5VCM8-F1
#
_entry.id   AF-A0A2G5VCM8-F1
#
_cell.length_a   1.000
_cell.length_b   1.000
_cell.length_c   1.000
_cell.angle_alpha   90.00
_cell.angle_beta   90.00
_cell.angle_gamma   90.00
#
_symmetry.space_group_name_H-M   'P 1'
#
loop_
_entity.id
_entity.type
_entity.pdbx_description
1 polymer ?
#
loop_
_entity_poly.entity_id
_entity_poly.type
_entity_poly.pdbx_seq_one_letter_code
_entity_poly.pdbx_strand_id
1 'polypeptide(L)'
;MKFLPILSLILPFLPQSQATYKMVAINGAPELKDSYPFNVTTGQSWKDCLQRCLKSLESLTCHMVYLKGDICYFYFLGDFHKIRNDGSELTMANEMVAFKVDIPNGQCLGSASSTLASHTGSYELPEYMGIDITSYGISETSESYDVTYNYADECNRPYRTGIPCETCSYRMYSFRGTISMENGVSGANGPWNQCVTKCLHDATCILAASDKYLSCVLFKIETFDKFYITDNYEIDSTTANYISVKLTNTIPSKCSGVQELLLSNTMDVTSFNNGKAKSMSLMLYRNRNNEVENCPKAMMSFRGMPKLVNPIAPSSKSWKECMYECYKDSNCYMAYMKNYPDCRMAYYGNVDNIIRIEAPPTSSSALHFAAIKYVSDDITCTMNFTGLWTAGRPLKCETSASNYNYSAYQSTTSGLSSTFSWIGKNAGCIPGFTEKIPGVNGCVRLIVLNNVTVNRSAAIAGCYKYGTYGLMTISTSEAFSVFRKAMTTISRQAGIYHIGMSRKTATSAWQWDFPELEIDKSGIAWASGEPKSTNLYAILNITATTAVLISSSASQTADGELCYVPS
;
A
#
# COMPACT_ATOMS: atom_id res chain seq x y z
N MET A 1 48.85 63.78 -25.77
CA MET A 1 48.49 62.40 -25.43
C MET A 1 49.16 62.05 -24.11
N LYS A 2 48.40 61.89 -23.03
CA LYS A 2 48.91 61.56 -21.69
C LYS A 2 48.86 60.03 -21.53
N PHE A 3 50.00 59.40 -21.33
CA PHE A 3 50.12 57.98 -21.00
C PHE A 3 49.66 57.76 -19.55
N LEU A 4 48.64 56.92 -19.35
CA LEU A 4 48.29 56.34 -18.05
C LEU A 4 49.27 55.18 -17.76
N PRO A 5 49.81 55.05 -16.53
CA PRO A 5 50.51 53.84 -16.13
C PRO A 5 49.48 52.77 -15.75
N ILE A 6 49.64 51.58 -16.34
CA ILE A 6 48.89 50.38 -15.97
C ILE A 6 49.38 49.96 -14.58
N LEU A 7 48.55 50.22 -13.57
CA LEU A 7 48.73 49.72 -12.21
C LEU A 7 48.36 48.24 -12.22
N SER A 8 49.37 47.38 -12.40
CA SER A 8 49.22 45.92 -12.31
C SER A 8 48.97 45.55 -10.85
N LEU A 9 47.70 45.38 -10.48
CA LEU A 9 47.29 44.80 -9.20
C LEU A 9 47.72 43.32 -9.19
N ILE A 10 48.87 43.03 -8.57
CA ILE A 10 49.24 41.66 -8.18
C ILE A 10 48.42 41.36 -6.94
N LEU A 11 47.26 40.73 -7.12
CA LEU A 11 46.55 40.05 -6.04
C LEU A 11 47.49 38.96 -5.48
N PRO A 12 47.83 38.97 -4.18
CA PRO A 12 48.54 37.84 -3.59
C PRO A 12 47.59 36.65 -3.63
N PHE A 13 47.85 35.71 -4.53
CA PHE A 13 47.32 34.35 -4.42
C PHE A 13 47.86 33.79 -3.11
N LEU A 14 47.06 33.86 -2.05
CA LEU A 14 47.26 33.03 -0.87
C LEU A 14 47.38 31.58 -1.36
N PRO A 15 48.44 30.83 -1.01
CA PRO A 15 48.53 29.43 -1.37
C PRO A 15 47.34 28.71 -0.72
N GLN A 16 46.38 28.33 -1.54
CA GLN A 16 45.28 27.46 -1.14
C GLN A 16 45.95 26.14 -0.72
N SER A 17 45.94 25.87 0.59
CA SER A 17 46.41 24.61 1.17
C SER A 17 45.85 23.45 0.35
N GLN A 18 46.69 22.72 -0.39
CA GLN A 18 46.26 21.51 -1.08
C GLN A 18 45.84 20.48 -0.03
N ALA A 19 44.53 20.21 0.05
CA ALA A 19 43.98 19.15 0.87
C ALA A 19 44.73 17.83 0.59
N THR A 20 45.28 17.21 1.64
CA THR A 20 46.03 15.95 1.52
C THR A 20 45.13 14.82 2.00
N TYR A 21 44.42 14.21 1.06
CA TYR A 21 43.55 13.08 1.35
C TYR A 21 44.35 11.82 1.71
N LYS A 22 43.90 11.11 2.75
CA LYS A 22 44.39 9.78 3.12
C LYS A 22 43.25 8.78 3.27
N MET A 23 43.58 7.50 3.07
CA MET A 23 42.68 6.40 3.44
C MET A 23 43.00 5.96 4.86
N VAL A 24 42.02 6.04 5.75
CA VAL A 24 42.11 5.52 7.11
C VAL A 24 41.32 4.23 7.18
N ALA A 25 42.02 3.11 7.35
CA ALA A 25 41.45 1.77 7.35
C ALA A 25 41.13 1.30 8.78
N ILE A 26 40.01 0.59 8.90
CA ILE A 26 39.51 -0.04 10.12
C ILE A 26 38.95 -1.44 9.78
N ASN A 27 38.91 -2.31 10.79
CA ASN A 27 38.21 -3.59 10.67
C ASN A 27 36.72 -3.35 10.89
N GLY A 28 35.90 -3.87 9.98
CA GLY A 28 34.47 -3.60 10.01
C GLY A 28 33.79 -3.87 8.68
N ALA A 29 32.47 -3.71 8.70
CA ALA A 29 31.63 -3.74 7.51
C ALA A 29 30.51 -2.69 7.62
N PRO A 30 30.09 -2.09 6.50
CA PRO A 30 28.93 -1.22 6.50
C PRO A 30 27.65 -2.00 6.79
N GLU A 31 26.69 -1.36 7.47
CA GLU A 31 25.36 -1.93 7.63
C GLU A 31 24.64 -1.96 6.28
N LEU A 32 24.55 -3.15 5.68
CA LEU A 32 24.10 -3.33 4.29
C LEU A 32 22.67 -2.84 4.03
N LYS A 33 21.82 -2.85 5.07
CA LYS A 33 20.42 -2.43 4.98
C LYS A 33 20.26 -0.99 4.49
N ASP A 34 21.17 -0.11 4.93
CA ASP A 34 21.09 1.34 4.70
C ASP A 34 22.34 1.86 3.95
N SER A 35 23.03 0.97 3.24
CA SER A 35 24.25 1.28 2.49
C SER A 35 24.07 0.99 0.99
N TYR A 36 24.49 1.88 0.08
CA TYR A 36 24.19 1.82 -1.36
C TYR A 36 25.45 2.09 -2.19
N PRO A 37 26.34 1.11 -2.42
CA PRO A 37 27.56 1.37 -3.17
C PRO A 37 27.25 1.87 -4.57
N PHE A 38 28.03 2.84 -5.06
CA PHE A 38 27.87 3.35 -6.42
C PHE A 38 28.67 2.53 -7.44
N ASN A 39 29.61 1.70 -7.01
CA ASN A 39 30.40 0.82 -7.86
C ASN A 39 30.87 -0.43 -7.08
N VAL A 40 30.98 -1.55 -7.79
CA VAL A 40 31.48 -2.83 -7.25
C VAL A 40 32.45 -3.47 -8.24
N THR A 41 33.58 -3.95 -7.74
CA THR A 41 34.62 -4.58 -8.56
C THR A 41 35.11 -5.85 -7.91
N THR A 42 35.41 -6.88 -8.70
CA THR A 42 35.91 -8.19 -8.22
C THR A 42 37.38 -8.42 -8.61
N GLY A 43 38.05 -9.36 -7.95
CA GLY A 43 39.43 -9.74 -8.25
C GLY A 43 40.48 -8.66 -7.99
N GLN A 44 40.19 -7.68 -7.13
CA GLN A 44 41.10 -6.58 -6.81
C GLN A 44 41.81 -6.82 -5.48
N SER A 45 43.08 -6.44 -5.39
CA SER A 45 43.75 -6.42 -4.07
C SER A 45 43.23 -5.24 -3.24
N TRP A 46 43.30 -5.35 -1.91
CA TRP A 46 42.93 -4.25 -1.02
C TRP A 46 43.63 -2.93 -1.39
N LYS A 47 44.92 -3.01 -1.71
CA LYS A 47 45.73 -1.87 -2.13
C LYS A 47 45.19 -1.21 -3.40
N ASP A 48 44.74 -1.99 -4.37
CA ASP A 48 44.21 -1.47 -5.63
C ASP A 48 42.88 -0.75 -5.39
N CYS A 49 42.03 -1.27 -4.50
CA CYS A 49 40.78 -0.62 -4.14
C CYS A 49 41.01 0.73 -3.44
N LEU A 50 42.00 0.79 -2.53
CA LEU A 50 42.41 2.05 -1.91
C LEU A 50 42.97 3.06 -2.93
N GLN A 51 43.85 2.61 -3.84
CA GLN A 51 44.42 3.49 -4.86
C GLN A 51 43.36 4.01 -5.84
N ARG A 52 42.39 3.17 -6.21
CA ARG A 52 41.27 3.56 -7.07
C ARG A 52 40.44 4.67 -6.42
N CYS A 53 40.13 4.55 -5.13
CA CYS A 53 39.43 5.59 -4.38
C CYS A 53 40.25 6.89 -4.19
N LEU A 54 41.57 6.79 -4.07
CA LEU A 54 42.44 7.95 -3.87
C LEU A 54 42.79 8.71 -5.15
N LYS A 55 43.09 7.99 -6.24
CA LYS A 55 43.84 8.55 -7.38
C LYS A 55 43.16 8.40 -8.74
N SER A 56 42.10 7.62 -8.85
CA SER A 56 41.41 7.45 -10.15
C SER A 56 40.43 8.62 -10.43
N LEU A 57 39.79 8.61 -11.60
CA LEU A 57 38.66 9.50 -11.88
C LEU A 57 37.51 9.34 -10.87
N GLU A 58 37.38 8.15 -10.28
CA GLU A 58 36.40 7.86 -9.22
C GLU A 58 36.80 8.47 -7.88
N SER A 59 37.99 9.05 -7.76
CA SER A 59 38.40 9.70 -6.52
C SER A 59 37.53 10.91 -6.16
N LEU A 60 36.85 11.52 -7.14
CA LEU A 60 35.90 12.59 -6.88
C LEU A 60 34.60 12.09 -6.23
N THR A 61 34.26 10.81 -6.40
CA THR A 61 33.04 10.21 -5.87
C THR A 61 33.30 9.24 -4.72
N CYS A 62 34.48 8.62 -4.65
CA CYS A 62 34.78 7.65 -3.62
C CYS A 62 35.16 8.30 -2.28
N HIS A 63 34.38 8.01 -1.25
CA HIS A 63 34.57 8.48 0.12
C HIS A 63 34.77 7.35 1.13
N MET A 64 34.30 6.15 0.80
CA MET A 64 34.55 4.95 1.58
C MET A 64 34.71 3.76 0.65
N VAL A 65 35.64 2.87 0.99
CA VAL A 65 35.82 1.56 0.35
C VAL A 65 35.56 0.49 1.39
N TYR A 66 34.81 -0.55 1.00
CA TYR A 66 34.64 -1.76 1.78
C TYR A 66 35.15 -2.95 0.96
N LEU A 67 35.98 -3.79 1.57
CA LEU A 67 36.46 -5.04 1.00
C LEU A 67 35.76 -6.21 1.69
N LYS A 68 35.21 -7.14 0.92
CA LYS A 68 34.75 -8.45 1.39
C LYS A 68 35.34 -9.54 0.50
N GLY A 69 36.31 -10.29 1.03
CA GLY A 69 37.07 -11.25 0.20
C GLY A 69 37.89 -10.52 -0.86
N ASP A 70 37.57 -10.73 -2.14
CA ASP A 70 38.20 -10.07 -3.30
C ASP A 70 37.29 -9.02 -3.97
N ILE A 71 36.16 -8.69 -3.34
CA ILE A 71 35.17 -7.75 -3.84
C ILE A 71 35.31 -6.41 -3.14
N CYS A 72 35.44 -5.34 -3.92
CA CYS A 72 35.51 -3.97 -3.44
C CYS A 72 34.25 -3.20 -3.79
N TYR A 73 33.66 -2.60 -2.75
CA TYR A 73 32.47 -1.78 -2.80
C TYR A 73 32.87 -0.34 -2.56
N PHE A 74 32.51 0.55 -3.49
CA PHE A 74 32.85 1.97 -3.43
C PHE A 74 31.60 2.78 -3.10
N TYR A 75 31.71 3.68 -2.12
CA TYR A 75 30.59 4.47 -1.63
C TYR A 75 30.84 5.96 -1.73
N PHE A 76 29.78 6.70 -2.03
CA PHE A 76 29.73 8.15 -2.05
C PHE A 76 29.19 8.67 -0.73
N LEU A 77 29.39 9.96 -0.44
CA LEU A 77 28.79 10.59 0.75
C LEU A 77 27.27 10.45 0.73
N GLY A 78 26.71 10.04 1.86
CA GLY A 78 25.28 9.78 1.96
C GLY A 78 24.87 8.40 1.43
N ASP A 79 25.77 7.57 0.91
CA ASP A 79 25.45 6.18 0.56
C ASP A 79 25.71 5.19 1.72
N PHE A 80 26.27 5.62 2.85
CA PHE A 80 26.56 4.79 4.03
C PHE A 80 26.34 5.62 5.31
N HIS A 81 26.11 4.98 6.46
CA HIS A 81 25.91 5.72 7.73
C HIS A 81 26.46 5.01 8.96
N LYS A 82 26.43 3.68 9.01
CA LYS A 82 26.92 2.91 10.15
C LYS A 82 27.87 1.82 9.69
N ILE A 83 29.03 1.75 10.33
CA ILE A 83 30.05 0.74 10.08
C ILE A 83 30.24 -0.02 11.38
N ARG A 84 30.13 -1.35 11.34
CA ARG A 84 30.41 -2.20 12.49
C ARG A 84 31.88 -2.06 12.91
N ASN A 85 32.12 -1.88 14.21
CA ASN A 85 33.47 -1.81 14.77
C ASN A 85 33.89 -3.20 15.25
N ASP A 86 34.67 -3.92 14.44
CA ASP A 86 35.12 -5.28 14.77
C ASP A 86 36.38 -5.27 15.67
N GLY A 87 36.86 -4.09 16.06
CA GLY A 87 38.05 -3.92 16.89
C GLY A 87 39.31 -4.49 16.26
N SER A 88 40.26 -4.90 17.10
CA SER A 88 41.51 -5.53 16.66
C SER A 88 41.41 -7.06 16.52
N GLU A 89 40.26 -7.65 16.84
CA GLU A 89 40.10 -9.11 16.84
C GLU A 89 39.85 -9.62 15.40
N LEU A 90 40.69 -10.58 14.98
CA LEU A 90 40.74 -11.16 13.63
C LEU A 90 39.54 -12.05 13.26
N THR A 91 38.41 -11.94 13.95
CA THR A 91 37.32 -12.93 13.88
C THR A 91 36.62 -12.96 12.52
N MET A 92 36.75 -11.92 11.69
CA MET A 92 36.30 -11.88 10.29
C MET A 92 37.42 -11.41 9.36
N ALA A 93 38.43 -12.27 9.15
CA ALA A 93 39.72 -11.99 8.51
C ALA A 93 39.71 -11.36 7.09
N ASN A 94 38.56 -11.08 6.48
CA ASN A 94 38.43 -10.60 5.10
C ASN A 94 37.45 -9.43 4.91
N GLU A 95 37.01 -8.77 5.99
CA GLU A 95 36.15 -7.58 5.92
C GLU A 95 36.91 -6.34 6.44
N MET A 96 37.12 -5.34 5.57
CA MET A 96 37.83 -4.10 5.93
C MET A 96 37.13 -2.89 5.31
N VAL A 97 37.09 -1.80 6.05
CA VAL A 97 36.59 -0.51 5.57
C VAL A 97 37.71 0.52 5.60
N ALA A 98 37.75 1.41 4.61
CA ALA A 98 38.61 2.58 4.66
C ALA A 98 37.85 3.84 4.24
N PHE A 99 37.98 4.87 5.06
CA PHE A 99 37.45 6.20 4.78
C PHE A 99 38.50 7.06 4.11
N LYS A 100 38.09 7.77 3.07
CA LYS A 100 38.87 8.86 2.49
C LYS A 100 38.61 10.12 3.32
N VAL A 101 39.63 10.59 4.03
CA VAL A 101 39.54 11.78 4.88
C VAL A 101 40.57 12.80 4.46
N ASP A 102 40.20 14.08 4.55
CA ASP A 102 41.15 15.18 4.43
C ASP A 102 41.84 15.37 5.79
N ILE A 103 43.16 15.30 5.83
CA ILE A 103 43.92 15.42 7.08
C ILE A 103 44.69 16.74 7.05
N PRO A 104 44.30 17.74 7.86
CA PRO A 104 45.04 18.98 7.99
C PRO A 104 46.50 18.69 8.36
N ASN A 105 47.45 19.27 7.61
CA ASN A 105 48.90 19.05 7.76
C ASN A 105 49.39 17.61 7.49
N GLY A 106 48.53 16.73 6.97
CA GLY A 106 48.90 15.39 6.53
C GLY A 106 49.39 14.44 7.62
N GLN A 107 49.13 14.70 8.91
CA GLN A 107 49.50 13.80 10.01
C GLN A 107 48.27 13.15 10.63
N CYS A 108 48.20 11.82 10.57
CA CYS A 108 47.16 11.06 11.28
C CYS A 108 47.40 11.18 12.80
N LEU A 109 46.34 11.09 13.59
CA LEU A 109 46.46 10.95 15.03
C LEU A 109 46.98 9.55 15.39
N GLY A 110 47.30 9.33 16.67
CA GLY A 110 47.96 8.10 17.15
C GLY A 110 47.22 6.78 16.88
N SER A 111 45.95 6.82 16.44
CA SER A 111 45.19 5.66 16.00
C SER A 111 44.24 6.00 14.83
N ALA A 112 43.78 4.98 14.10
CA ALA A 112 42.75 5.15 13.06
C ALA A 112 41.45 5.73 13.64
N SER A 113 40.98 5.13 14.74
CA SER A 113 39.90 5.59 15.61
C SER A 113 39.96 7.09 15.95
N SER A 114 41.07 7.53 16.56
CA SER A 114 41.24 8.95 16.92
C SER A 114 41.26 9.85 15.69
N THR A 115 41.89 9.42 14.61
CA THR A 115 41.93 10.17 13.35
C THR A 115 40.52 10.36 12.78
N LEU A 116 39.71 9.31 12.72
CA LEU A 116 38.32 9.37 12.24
C LEU A 116 37.44 10.22 13.17
N ALA A 117 37.55 10.04 14.49
CA ALA A 117 36.76 10.78 15.47
C ALA A 117 37.05 12.28 15.48
N SER A 118 38.30 12.67 15.16
CA SER A 118 38.68 14.08 15.02
C SER A 118 38.27 14.71 13.69
N HIS A 119 37.80 13.89 12.74
CA HIS A 119 37.51 14.36 11.39
C HIS A 119 36.13 15.00 11.31
N THR A 120 36.11 16.29 11.05
CA THR A 120 34.94 17.02 10.56
C THR A 120 35.23 17.48 9.15
N GLY A 121 34.61 16.84 8.17
CA GLY A 121 34.76 17.24 6.77
C GLY A 121 33.72 18.29 6.41
N SER A 122 34.15 19.51 6.07
CA SER A 122 33.33 20.47 5.32
C SER A 122 33.68 20.35 3.85
N TYR A 123 32.71 20.16 2.98
CA TYR A 123 32.95 20.17 1.54
C TYR A 123 32.31 21.39 0.90
N GLU A 124 33.12 22.20 0.22
CA GLU A 124 32.64 22.97 -0.92
C GLU A 124 32.58 22.01 -2.11
N LEU A 125 31.54 21.18 -2.16
CA LEU A 125 31.31 20.37 -3.35
C LEU A 125 30.92 21.31 -4.50
N PRO A 126 31.45 21.09 -5.72
CA PRO A 126 30.94 21.79 -6.87
C PRO A 126 29.42 21.59 -6.99
N GLU A 127 28.67 22.66 -7.28
CA GLU A 127 27.20 22.61 -7.44
C GLU A 127 26.74 21.47 -8.38
N TYR A 128 27.56 21.08 -9.35
CA TYR A 128 27.24 20.00 -10.30
C TYR A 128 27.17 18.59 -9.68
N MET A 129 27.67 18.37 -8.46
CA MET A 129 27.56 17.07 -7.77
C MET A 129 26.16 16.83 -7.22
N GLY A 130 25.29 17.84 -7.16
CA GLY A 130 23.85 17.67 -6.95
C GLY A 130 23.47 16.92 -5.67
N ILE A 131 24.21 17.12 -4.58
CA ILE A 131 23.85 16.63 -3.24
C ILE A 131 23.73 17.79 -2.25
N ASP A 132 22.89 17.62 -1.23
CA ASP A 132 22.63 18.66 -0.21
C ASP A 132 23.47 18.52 1.06
N ILE A 133 24.47 17.63 1.07
CA ILE A 133 25.35 17.43 2.22
C ILE A 133 26.38 18.56 2.29
N THR A 134 26.38 19.32 3.38
CA THR A 134 27.31 20.45 3.61
C THR A 134 28.54 20.03 4.38
N SER A 135 28.38 19.07 5.30
CA SER A 135 29.48 18.50 6.08
C SER A 135 29.14 17.13 6.63
N TYR A 136 30.15 16.41 7.11
CA TYR A 136 29.98 15.13 7.77
C TYR A 136 31.00 14.97 8.91
N GLY A 137 30.65 14.13 9.87
CA GLY A 137 31.50 13.71 10.98
C GLY A 137 31.42 12.21 11.19
N ILE A 138 32.43 11.66 11.83
CA ILE A 138 32.48 10.24 12.20
C ILE A 138 32.67 10.17 13.71
N SER A 139 31.78 9.46 14.40
CA SER A 139 31.90 9.19 15.84
C SER A 139 32.10 7.69 16.06
N GLU A 140 32.99 7.33 16.97
CA GLU A 140 33.26 5.94 17.33
C GLU A 140 32.53 5.57 18.62
N THR A 141 31.94 4.38 18.62
CA THR A 141 31.45 3.66 19.79
C THR A 141 32.16 2.32 19.91
N SER A 142 31.92 1.58 20.99
CA SER A 142 32.44 0.22 21.14
C SER A 142 31.92 -0.76 20.10
N GLU A 143 30.80 -0.45 19.43
CA GLU A 143 30.11 -1.37 18.50
C GLU A 143 30.13 -0.87 17.05
N SER A 144 30.31 0.44 16.83
CA SER A 144 30.21 1.05 15.50
C SER A 144 31.01 2.32 15.33
N TYR A 145 31.28 2.66 14.08
CA TYR A 145 31.57 4.00 13.62
C TYR A 145 30.30 4.55 12.97
N ASP A 146 29.73 5.59 13.55
CA ASP A 146 28.52 6.25 13.08
C ASP A 146 28.90 7.52 12.31
N VAL A 147 28.35 7.68 11.12
CA VAL A 147 28.62 8.79 10.21
C VAL A 147 27.42 9.71 10.21
N THR A 148 27.62 10.92 10.73
CA THR A 148 26.61 11.97 10.77
C THR A 148 26.81 12.92 9.60
N TYR A 149 25.74 13.25 8.90
CA TYR A 149 25.73 14.21 7.80
C TYR A 149 24.90 15.42 8.19
N ASN A 150 25.42 16.61 7.89
CA ASN A 150 24.66 17.85 7.96
C ASN A 150 24.18 18.20 6.56
N TYR A 151 22.92 18.60 6.45
CA TYR A 151 22.30 18.95 5.18
C TYR A 151 22.02 20.46 5.11
N ALA A 152 21.97 21.01 3.90
CA ALA A 152 21.54 22.40 3.69
C ALA A 152 20.09 22.62 4.18
N ASP A 153 19.26 21.58 4.04
CA ASP A 153 17.93 21.45 4.63
C ASP A 153 17.81 20.01 5.17
N GLU A 154 17.46 19.85 6.45
CA GLU A 154 17.28 18.53 7.08
C GLU A 154 16.17 17.70 6.41
N CYS A 155 15.24 18.33 5.70
CA CYS A 155 14.26 17.63 4.88
C CYS A 155 14.86 16.96 3.64
N ASN A 156 16.06 17.35 3.23
CA ASN A 156 16.78 16.74 2.13
C ASN A 156 17.50 15.45 2.51
N ARG A 157 17.62 15.17 3.80
CA ARG A 157 18.17 13.93 4.32
C ARG A 157 17.30 12.74 3.86
N PRO A 158 17.85 11.80 3.05
CA PRO A 158 17.15 10.56 2.76
C PRO A 158 16.89 9.80 4.06
N TYR A 159 15.68 9.32 4.24
CA TYR A 159 15.33 8.51 5.39
C TYR A 159 16.05 7.17 5.35
N ARG A 160 16.48 6.71 6.52
CA ARG A 160 17.08 5.41 6.79
C ARG A 160 16.53 4.85 8.09
N THR A 161 16.68 3.55 8.29
CA THR A 161 16.26 2.96 9.57
C THR A 161 17.02 3.59 10.74
N GLY A 162 16.29 4.12 11.73
CA GLY A 162 16.87 4.77 12.92
C GLY A 162 16.90 6.30 12.90
N ILE A 163 16.55 6.95 11.79
CA ILE A 163 16.38 8.42 11.75
C ILE A 163 14.93 8.75 12.14
N PRO A 164 14.66 9.56 13.18
CA PRO A 164 13.30 9.96 13.51
C PRO A 164 12.67 10.72 12.35
N CYS A 165 11.38 10.49 12.10
CA CYS A 165 10.68 11.33 11.14
C CYS A 165 10.50 12.73 11.69
N GLU A 166 10.98 13.69 10.91
CA GLU A 166 10.82 15.11 11.17
C GLU A 166 9.68 15.65 10.30
N THR A 167 9.14 16.79 10.68
CA THR A 167 8.07 17.45 9.93
C THR A 167 8.63 18.04 8.64
N CYS A 168 8.48 17.29 7.54
CA CYS A 168 8.95 17.68 6.22
C CYS A 168 7.82 17.62 5.19
N SER A 169 7.80 18.60 4.28
CA SER A 169 6.86 18.63 3.16
C SER A 169 7.05 17.40 2.25
N TYR A 170 8.30 17.01 2.03
CA TYR A 170 8.69 15.83 1.27
C TYR A 170 10.01 15.26 1.80
N ARG A 171 10.19 13.95 1.67
CA ARG A 171 11.44 13.24 2.00
C ARG A 171 11.57 11.96 1.17
N MET A 172 12.79 11.58 0.81
CA MET A 172 13.06 10.36 0.05
C MET A 172 13.36 9.17 0.97
N TYR A 173 12.91 7.98 0.59
CA TYR A 173 13.06 6.74 1.37
C TYR A 173 13.63 5.65 0.49
N SER A 174 14.82 5.17 0.82
CA SER A 174 15.54 4.21 -0.01
C SER A 174 15.37 2.77 0.47
N PHE A 175 15.35 1.84 -0.49
CA PHE A 175 15.12 0.41 -0.31
C PHE A 175 15.99 -0.39 -1.27
N ARG A 176 16.11 -1.70 -1.00
CA ARG A 176 16.50 -2.68 -2.01
C ARG A 176 15.27 -3.13 -2.77
N GLY A 177 15.36 -3.22 -4.09
CA GLY A 177 14.20 -3.60 -4.89
C GLY A 177 14.41 -3.48 -6.39
N THR A 178 13.43 -3.97 -7.14
CA THR A 178 13.37 -3.87 -8.60
C THR A 178 12.07 -3.24 -9.06
N ILE A 179 12.08 -2.62 -10.24
CA ILE A 179 10.92 -1.96 -10.84
C ILE A 179 10.62 -2.57 -12.20
N SER A 180 9.34 -2.75 -12.51
CA SER A 180 8.90 -3.11 -13.87
C SER A 180 8.88 -1.82 -14.70
N MET A 181 9.82 -1.68 -15.63
CA MET A 181 10.04 -0.46 -16.40
C MET A 181 9.21 -0.45 -17.69
N GLU A 182 8.26 0.48 -17.82
CA GLU A 182 7.61 0.75 -19.11
C GLU A 182 7.83 2.19 -19.60
N ASN A 183 7.94 3.21 -18.73
CA ASN A 183 7.95 4.63 -19.16
C ASN A 183 8.84 5.58 -18.32
N GLY A 184 9.90 5.09 -17.66
CA GLY A 184 10.79 5.94 -16.87
C GLY A 184 11.62 6.90 -17.73
N VAL A 185 11.93 8.09 -17.20
CA VAL A 185 12.86 9.04 -17.86
C VAL A 185 14.25 8.81 -17.29
N SER A 186 15.25 8.59 -18.17
CA SER A 186 16.65 8.51 -17.72
C SER A 186 17.01 9.79 -16.98
N GLY A 187 17.34 9.62 -15.70
CA GLY A 187 17.09 10.66 -14.73
C GLY A 187 18.35 11.24 -14.12
N ALA A 188 19.39 10.44 -13.86
CA ALA A 188 20.72 10.95 -13.53
C ALA A 188 21.82 9.91 -13.83
N ASN A 189 23.02 10.41 -14.11
CA ASN A 189 24.26 9.64 -14.10
C ASN A 189 25.04 10.03 -12.84
N GLY A 190 25.35 9.07 -11.98
CA GLY A 190 26.09 9.32 -10.74
C GLY A 190 25.73 8.36 -9.59
N PRO A 191 26.35 8.53 -8.42
CA PRO A 191 26.05 7.78 -7.20
C PRO A 191 24.57 7.82 -6.78
N TRP A 192 24.16 6.83 -5.98
CA TRP A 192 22.76 6.67 -5.59
C TRP A 192 22.21 7.89 -4.85
N ASN A 193 22.97 8.46 -3.90
CA ASN A 193 22.56 9.68 -3.20
C ASN A 193 22.30 10.88 -4.15
N GLN A 194 23.01 10.99 -5.27
CA GLN A 194 22.73 12.03 -6.29
C GLN A 194 21.38 11.81 -6.98
N CYS A 195 21.07 10.55 -7.32
CA CYS A 195 19.79 10.17 -7.88
C CYS A 195 18.63 10.49 -6.95
N VAL A 196 18.79 10.16 -5.68
CA VAL A 196 17.79 10.42 -4.63
C VAL A 196 17.59 11.93 -4.45
N THR A 197 18.68 12.70 -4.35
CA THR A 197 18.62 14.16 -4.21
C THR A 197 17.97 14.82 -5.43
N LYS A 198 18.28 14.35 -6.65
CA LYS A 198 17.64 14.87 -7.86
C LYS A 198 16.14 14.62 -7.89
N CYS A 199 15.69 13.43 -7.48
CA CYS A 199 14.25 13.13 -7.38
C CYS A 199 13.56 13.98 -6.30
N LEU A 200 14.24 14.22 -5.18
CA LEU A 200 13.75 15.07 -4.11
C LEU A 200 13.47 16.50 -4.62
N HIS A 201 14.37 17.07 -5.43
CA HIS A 201 14.19 18.41 -5.98
C HIS A 201 13.29 18.49 -7.22
N ASP A 202 13.13 17.40 -7.96
CA ASP A 202 12.17 17.33 -9.06
C ASP A 202 10.74 17.28 -8.52
N ALA A 203 9.98 18.35 -8.76
CA ALA A 203 8.58 18.46 -8.34
C ALA A 203 7.66 17.36 -8.90
N THR A 204 8.07 16.71 -9.98
CA THR A 204 7.30 15.66 -10.66
C THR A 204 7.80 14.25 -10.38
N CYS A 205 8.99 14.10 -9.80
CA CYS A 205 9.54 12.79 -9.45
C CYS A 205 8.91 12.28 -8.15
N ILE A 206 8.45 11.03 -8.17
CA ILE A 206 7.93 10.34 -6.98
C ILE A 206 8.72 9.07 -6.65
N LEU A 207 9.51 8.56 -7.60
CA LEU A 207 10.30 7.36 -7.42
C LEU A 207 11.59 7.47 -8.22
N ALA A 208 12.71 7.11 -7.61
CA ALA A 208 13.98 6.87 -8.27
C ALA A 208 14.27 5.37 -8.23
N ALA A 209 14.79 4.81 -9.32
CA ALA A 209 15.26 3.43 -9.32
C ALA A 209 16.58 3.31 -10.07
N SER A 210 17.38 2.35 -9.66
CA SER A 210 18.58 1.91 -10.36
C SER A 210 18.48 0.41 -10.57
N ASP A 211 18.97 -0.05 -11.72
CA ASP A 211 19.30 -1.45 -11.99
C ASP A 211 20.81 -1.63 -12.23
N LYS A 212 21.55 -0.52 -12.35
CA LYS A 212 22.97 -0.44 -12.71
C LYS A 212 23.69 0.61 -11.90
N TYR A 213 24.89 0.26 -11.47
CA TYR A 213 25.82 1.20 -10.85
C TYR A 213 26.01 2.47 -11.68
N LEU A 214 26.05 3.63 -11.01
CA LEU A 214 26.17 4.97 -11.60
C LEU A 214 25.04 5.46 -12.52
N SER A 215 23.91 4.74 -12.61
CA SER A 215 22.78 5.13 -13.44
C SER A 215 21.47 4.97 -12.71
N CYS A 216 20.58 5.95 -12.85
CA CYS A 216 19.21 5.83 -12.33
C CYS A 216 18.18 6.45 -13.26
N VAL A 217 16.96 5.94 -13.09
CA VAL A 217 15.76 6.35 -13.80
C VAL A 217 14.85 7.01 -12.78
N LEU A 218 14.30 8.16 -13.16
CA LEU A 218 13.36 8.91 -12.36
C LEU A 218 11.96 8.71 -12.92
N PHE A 219 11.01 8.50 -12.02
CA PHE A 219 9.64 8.14 -12.35
C PHE A 219 8.68 9.17 -11.78
N LYS A 220 7.73 9.54 -12.62
CA LYS A 220 6.60 10.38 -12.26
C LYS A 220 5.42 9.47 -11.90
N ILE A 221 4.36 10.09 -11.40
CA ILE A 221 3.07 9.42 -11.27
C ILE A 221 2.66 8.87 -12.65
N GLU A 222 2.12 7.65 -12.69
CA GLU A 222 1.67 6.93 -13.91
C GLU A 222 2.78 6.43 -14.87
N THR A 223 4.07 6.60 -14.57
CA THR A 223 5.16 6.13 -15.45
C THR A 223 5.74 4.76 -15.06
N PHE A 224 5.15 4.10 -14.06
CA PHE A 224 5.52 2.75 -13.61
C PHE A 224 4.28 1.99 -13.13
N ASP A 225 4.28 0.67 -13.31
CA ASP A 225 3.15 -0.19 -12.93
C ASP A 225 3.28 -0.78 -11.54
N LYS A 226 4.50 -1.25 -11.21
CA LYS A 226 4.80 -1.98 -9.99
C LYS A 226 6.28 -1.93 -9.67
N PHE A 227 6.59 -1.95 -8.38
CA PHE A 227 7.93 -2.20 -7.87
C PHE A 227 7.88 -3.26 -6.78
N TYR A 228 9.02 -3.91 -6.55
CA TYR A 228 9.22 -4.97 -5.59
C TYR A 228 10.29 -4.54 -4.61
N ILE A 229 9.97 -4.57 -3.32
CA ILE A 229 10.96 -4.38 -2.25
C ILE A 229 11.46 -5.77 -1.85
N THR A 230 12.74 -5.86 -1.51
CA THR A 230 13.36 -7.09 -1.01
C THR A 230 14.07 -6.83 0.32
N ASP A 231 13.94 -7.80 1.23
CA ASP A 231 14.75 -7.87 2.45
C ASP A 231 16.10 -8.56 2.22
N ASN A 232 16.42 -8.93 0.97
CA ASN A 232 17.77 -9.33 0.63
C ASN A 232 18.66 -8.10 0.47
N TYR A 233 19.50 -7.86 1.49
CA TYR A 233 20.44 -6.75 1.52
C TYR A 233 21.82 -7.10 0.94
N GLU A 234 22.02 -8.34 0.46
CA GLU A 234 23.25 -8.72 -0.23
C GLU A 234 23.48 -7.84 -1.46
N ILE A 235 24.73 -7.42 -1.65
CA ILE A 235 25.11 -6.57 -2.77
C ILE A 235 25.54 -7.46 -3.93
N ASP A 236 24.79 -7.39 -5.02
CA ASP A 236 25.15 -8.02 -6.29
C ASP A 236 26.27 -7.23 -6.98
N SER A 237 27.36 -7.89 -7.34
CA SER A 237 28.48 -7.25 -8.05
C SER A 237 28.15 -6.72 -9.45
N THR A 238 27.00 -7.08 -10.01
CA THR A 238 26.61 -6.80 -11.40
C THR A 238 25.42 -5.85 -11.52
N THR A 239 24.54 -5.79 -10.52
CA THR A 239 23.31 -4.98 -10.58
C THR A 239 23.13 -4.16 -9.31
N ALA A 240 22.64 -2.93 -9.49
CA ALA A 240 22.35 -2.02 -8.40
C ALA A 240 20.83 -1.97 -8.21
N ASN A 241 20.23 -2.97 -7.56
CA ASN A 241 18.77 -3.07 -7.37
C ASN A 241 18.29 -2.11 -6.26
N TYR A 242 18.27 -0.81 -6.55
CA TYR A 242 17.96 0.26 -5.59
C TYR A 242 16.68 0.98 -6.00
N ILE A 243 15.84 1.29 -5.01
CA ILE A 243 14.62 2.08 -5.21
C ILE A 243 14.56 3.13 -4.12
N SER A 244 14.15 4.35 -4.48
CA SER A 244 13.83 5.39 -3.51
C SER A 244 12.46 5.96 -3.82
N VAL A 245 11.63 6.15 -2.81
CA VAL A 245 10.27 6.68 -2.95
C VAL A 245 10.18 8.02 -2.24
N LYS A 246 9.59 9.01 -2.92
CA LYS A 246 9.32 10.32 -2.35
C LYS A 246 8.03 10.24 -1.55
N LEU A 247 8.13 10.48 -0.25
CA LEU A 247 7.01 10.55 0.67
C LEU A 247 6.73 12.00 1.00
N THR A 248 5.49 12.30 1.34
CA THR A 248 5.01 13.67 1.59
C THR A 248 4.29 13.75 2.92
N ASN A 249 4.21 14.95 3.48
CA ASN A 249 3.57 15.20 4.77
C ASN A 249 4.07 14.24 5.87
N THR A 250 5.39 14.00 5.89
CA THR A 250 6.00 13.10 6.88
C THR A 250 5.91 13.80 8.23
N ILE A 251 5.08 13.26 9.13
CA ILE A 251 5.03 13.67 10.54
C ILE A 251 5.48 12.48 11.40
N PRO A 252 6.12 12.73 12.56
CA PRO A 252 6.65 11.67 13.43
C PRO A 252 5.64 10.54 13.72
N SER A 253 4.35 10.86 13.90
CA SER A 253 3.29 9.88 14.19
C SER A 253 2.92 8.96 13.01
N LYS A 254 3.27 9.32 11.78
CA LYS A 254 2.97 8.52 10.57
C LYS A 254 4.14 7.64 10.13
N CYS A 255 5.32 7.84 10.69
CA CYS A 255 6.48 7.03 10.38
C CYS A 255 6.67 5.92 11.40
N SER A 256 6.67 4.68 10.92
CA SER A 256 7.09 3.55 11.72
C SER A 256 8.46 3.05 11.24
N GLY A 257 9.18 2.34 12.10
CA GLY A 257 10.39 1.60 11.71
C GLY A 257 10.11 0.41 10.78
N VAL A 258 8.85 0.13 10.46
CA VAL A 258 8.41 -0.95 9.57
C VAL A 258 8.19 -0.34 8.18
N GLN A 259 9.03 -0.74 7.21
CA GLN A 259 9.07 -0.20 5.85
C GLN A 259 7.69 -0.21 5.15
N GLU A 260 6.89 -1.25 5.38
CA GLU A 260 5.53 -1.38 4.81
C GLU A 260 4.53 -0.38 5.41
N LEU A 261 4.62 -0.07 6.71
CA LEU A 261 3.78 0.93 7.38
C LEU A 261 4.12 2.35 6.93
N LEU A 262 5.42 2.60 6.74
CA LEU A 262 5.94 3.90 6.32
C LEU A 262 5.42 4.27 4.92
N LEU A 263 5.54 3.34 3.97
CA LEU A 263 5.05 3.49 2.61
C LEU A 263 3.51 3.64 2.57
N SER A 264 2.78 2.95 3.45
CA SER A 264 1.31 3.02 3.49
C SER A 264 0.74 4.25 4.20
N ASN A 265 1.48 4.84 5.14
CA ASN A 265 1.02 5.99 5.92
C ASN A 265 1.44 7.37 5.35
N THR A 266 2.50 7.43 4.53
CA THR A 266 3.11 8.70 4.10
C THR A 266 3.21 8.89 2.59
N MET A 267 2.81 7.90 1.77
CA MET A 267 2.50 8.16 0.35
C MET A 267 1.14 8.83 0.22
N ASP A 268 1.06 10.07 0.68
CA ASP A 268 -0.06 10.95 0.37
C ASP A 268 0.17 11.61 -0.99
N VAL A 269 -0.15 10.90 -2.07
CA VAL A 269 -0.01 11.40 -3.45
C VAL A 269 -0.84 12.68 -3.70
N THR A 270 -1.75 13.05 -2.79
CA THR A 270 -2.56 14.26 -2.92
C THR A 270 -1.74 15.55 -2.80
N SER A 271 -0.64 15.52 -2.06
CA SER A 271 0.20 16.66 -1.68
C SER A 271 1.25 17.08 -2.71
N PHE A 272 1.54 16.25 -3.73
CA PHE A 272 2.37 16.64 -4.88
C PHE A 272 1.69 17.65 -5.82
N ASN A 273 0.43 18.03 -5.53
CA ASN A 273 -0.32 19.01 -6.32
C ASN A 273 -0.18 20.42 -5.72
N ASN A 274 0.77 21.21 -6.22
CA ASN A 274 0.78 22.66 -5.99
C ASN A 274 -0.50 23.31 -6.57
N GLY A 275 -1.51 23.48 -5.72
CA GLY A 275 -2.61 24.44 -5.91
C GLY A 275 -3.65 24.18 -7.01
N LYS A 276 -3.53 23.10 -7.81
CA LYS A 276 -4.58 22.71 -8.78
C LYS A 276 -4.86 21.21 -8.72
N ALA A 277 -5.65 20.82 -7.73
CA ALA A 277 -6.49 19.62 -7.65
C ALA A 277 -5.86 18.22 -7.91
N LYS A 278 -6.32 17.25 -7.10
CA LYS A 278 -6.52 15.81 -7.40
C LYS A 278 -5.59 14.82 -6.68
N SER A 279 -6.14 14.26 -5.60
CA SER A 279 -5.82 12.97 -4.99
C SER A 279 -5.75 11.81 -5.99
N MET A 280 -4.80 10.88 -5.78
CA MET A 280 -4.73 9.58 -6.45
C MET A 280 -4.18 8.51 -5.50
N SER A 281 -4.83 7.35 -5.43
CA SER A 281 -4.42 6.22 -4.60
C SER A 281 -3.28 5.42 -5.23
N LEU A 282 -2.22 5.21 -4.45
CA LEU A 282 -1.30 4.09 -4.64
C LEU A 282 -1.83 2.88 -3.85
N MET A 283 -1.88 1.70 -4.47
CA MET A 283 -2.26 0.46 -3.80
C MET A 283 -1.21 0.04 -2.78
N LEU A 284 -1.57 -0.02 -1.49
CA LEU A 284 -0.87 -0.83 -0.50
C LEU A 284 -1.86 -1.74 0.21
N TYR A 285 -1.49 -3.03 0.26
CA TYR A 285 -2.23 -4.11 0.88
C TYR A 285 -2.22 -3.93 2.41
N ARG A 286 -3.39 -3.94 3.06
CA ARG A 286 -3.55 -3.79 4.51
C ARG A 286 -3.65 -5.16 5.17
N ASN A 287 -2.91 -5.40 6.26
CA ASN A 287 -3.27 -6.40 7.27
C ASN A 287 -2.88 -5.91 8.69
N ARG A 288 -3.92 -5.54 9.47
CA ARG A 288 -4.11 -5.57 10.95
C ARG A 288 -2.96 -5.09 11.87
N ASN A 289 -3.14 -4.16 12.84
CA ASN A 289 -4.21 -3.96 13.83
C ASN A 289 -4.23 -2.50 14.35
N ASN A 290 -5.39 -2.10 14.90
CA ASN A 290 -5.67 -0.95 15.78
C ASN A 290 -5.91 0.43 15.14
N GLU A 291 -7.18 0.85 15.31
CA GLU A 291 -7.78 2.17 15.19
C GLU A 291 -8.03 2.73 13.77
N VAL A 292 -9.31 3.02 13.53
CA VAL A 292 -9.94 3.35 12.26
C VAL A 292 -10.13 4.86 12.22
N GLU A 293 -9.42 5.55 11.33
CA GLU A 293 -9.93 6.81 10.79
C GLU A 293 -10.70 6.51 9.50
N ASN A 294 -11.96 6.94 9.50
CA ASN A 294 -13.01 6.73 8.51
C ASN A 294 -12.59 7.08 7.07
N CYS A 295 -12.46 6.07 6.21
CA CYS A 295 -12.59 6.26 4.76
C CYS A 295 -13.93 5.65 4.29
N PRO A 296 -15.02 6.44 4.21
CA PRO A 296 -16.36 5.92 3.88
C PRO A 296 -16.51 5.47 2.42
N LYS A 297 -15.59 5.87 1.53
CA LYS A 297 -15.60 5.47 0.11
C LYS A 297 -14.21 5.47 -0.52
N ALA A 298 -13.98 4.55 -1.45
CA ALA A 298 -12.75 4.40 -2.21
C ALA A 298 -13.01 4.02 -3.68
N MET A 299 -12.04 4.28 -4.56
CA MET A 299 -12.00 3.71 -5.91
C MET A 299 -10.91 2.63 -5.96
N MET A 300 -11.25 1.44 -6.44
CA MET A 300 -10.28 0.35 -6.60
C MET A 300 -10.07 0.06 -8.08
N SER A 301 -8.89 0.39 -8.59
CA SER A 301 -8.49 0.15 -9.98
C SER A 301 -7.96 -1.27 -10.20
N PHE A 302 -8.16 -1.84 -11.38
CA PHE A 302 -7.68 -3.14 -11.82
C PHE A 302 -7.81 -3.26 -13.35
N ARG A 303 -7.35 -4.38 -13.91
CA ARG A 303 -7.57 -4.69 -15.33
C ARG A 303 -8.82 -5.52 -15.54
N GLY A 304 -9.72 -5.02 -16.37
CA GLY A 304 -10.95 -5.73 -16.71
C GLY A 304 -11.87 -4.92 -17.60
N MET A 305 -12.88 -5.59 -18.14
CA MET A 305 -13.89 -4.98 -18.99
C MET A 305 -15.29 -5.29 -18.46
N PRO A 306 -16.13 -4.28 -18.22
CA PRO A 306 -17.52 -4.51 -17.89
C PRO A 306 -18.31 -4.90 -19.15
N LYS A 307 -19.26 -5.80 -18.96
CA LYS A 307 -20.41 -5.98 -19.83
C LYS A 307 -21.54 -5.12 -19.26
N LEU A 308 -22.00 -4.16 -20.05
CA LEU A 308 -23.06 -3.24 -19.65
C LEU A 308 -24.43 -3.72 -20.11
N VAL A 309 -25.46 -3.39 -19.34
CA VAL A 309 -26.87 -3.57 -19.76
C VAL A 309 -27.19 -2.60 -20.90
N ASN A 310 -26.85 -1.32 -20.70
CA ASN A 310 -27.00 -0.26 -21.70
C ASN A 310 -25.62 0.30 -22.08
N PRO A 311 -25.28 0.35 -23.38
CA PRO A 311 -24.04 0.98 -23.84
C PRO A 311 -23.94 2.45 -23.42
N ILE A 312 -22.74 2.86 -23.00
CA ILE A 312 -22.44 4.26 -22.61
C ILE A 312 -21.46 4.84 -23.61
N ALA A 313 -21.71 6.06 -24.09
CA ALA A 313 -20.81 6.76 -25.00
C ALA A 313 -19.45 7.05 -24.32
N PRO A 314 -18.33 6.97 -25.04
CA PRO A 314 -17.03 7.37 -24.50
C PRO A 314 -17.04 8.85 -24.14
N SER A 315 -16.41 9.19 -23.02
CA SER A 315 -16.01 10.56 -22.70
C SER A 315 -14.58 10.75 -23.19
N SER A 316 -14.26 11.92 -23.76
CA SER A 316 -12.91 12.26 -24.21
C SER A 316 -11.96 12.63 -23.06
N LYS A 317 -12.08 11.93 -21.92
CA LYS A 317 -11.41 12.27 -20.65
C LYS A 317 -10.24 11.35 -20.39
N SER A 318 -9.20 11.88 -19.74
CA SER A 318 -8.11 11.04 -19.22
C SER A 318 -8.64 10.02 -18.21
N TRP A 319 -7.90 8.92 -18.00
CA TRP A 319 -8.25 7.89 -17.02
C TRP A 319 -8.43 8.48 -15.61
N LYS A 320 -7.49 9.36 -15.22
CA LYS A 320 -7.52 10.08 -13.94
C LYS A 320 -8.78 10.93 -13.78
N GLU A 321 -9.15 11.71 -14.79
CA GLU A 321 -10.35 12.56 -14.73
C GLU A 321 -11.62 11.75 -14.59
N CYS A 322 -11.72 10.67 -15.36
CA CYS A 322 -12.86 9.78 -15.35
C CYS A 322 -13.03 9.06 -14.01
N MET A 323 -11.95 8.55 -13.42
CA MET A 323 -12.01 7.97 -12.07
C MET A 323 -12.43 9.00 -11.02
N TYR A 324 -11.89 10.22 -11.10
CA TYR A 324 -12.21 11.28 -10.16
C TYR A 324 -13.67 11.75 -10.25
N GLU A 325 -14.18 11.88 -11.46
CA GLU A 325 -15.60 12.19 -11.67
C GLU A 325 -16.48 11.05 -11.18
N CYS A 326 -16.12 9.80 -11.45
CA CYS A 326 -16.84 8.65 -10.93
C CYS A 326 -16.83 8.66 -9.40
N TYR A 327 -15.69 8.93 -8.77
CA TYR A 327 -15.59 9.04 -7.31
C TYR A 327 -16.52 10.12 -6.73
N LYS A 328 -16.61 11.26 -7.39
CA LYS A 328 -17.46 12.39 -6.98
C LYS A 328 -18.94 12.15 -7.22
N ASP A 329 -19.29 11.50 -8.33
CA ASP A 329 -20.66 11.24 -8.72
C ASP A 329 -21.23 10.11 -7.87
N SER A 330 -22.17 10.43 -6.98
CA SER A 330 -22.83 9.45 -6.11
C SER A 330 -23.55 8.33 -6.87
N ASN A 331 -23.82 8.50 -8.17
CA ASN A 331 -24.47 7.50 -8.99
C ASN A 331 -23.47 6.56 -9.66
N CYS A 332 -22.21 6.98 -9.79
CA CYS A 332 -21.21 6.21 -10.52
C CYS A 332 -20.76 5.01 -9.69
N TYR A 333 -20.91 3.83 -10.28
CA TYR A 333 -20.44 2.58 -9.72
C TYR A 333 -19.02 2.27 -10.18
N MET A 334 -18.69 2.56 -11.43
CA MET A 334 -17.45 2.11 -12.04
C MET A 334 -16.96 3.07 -13.12
N ALA A 335 -15.66 3.31 -13.19
CA ALA A 335 -15.00 3.88 -14.35
C ALA A 335 -14.30 2.77 -15.14
N TYR A 336 -14.27 2.84 -16.47
CA TYR A 336 -13.51 1.89 -17.28
C TYR A 336 -13.01 2.52 -18.59
N MET A 337 -11.87 2.04 -19.09
CA MET A 337 -11.22 2.52 -20.30
C MET A 337 -10.69 1.33 -21.10
N LYS A 338 -11.19 1.18 -22.33
CA LYS A 338 -10.70 0.15 -23.26
C LYS A 338 -9.42 0.61 -23.97
N ASN A 339 -9.43 1.85 -24.46
CA ASN A 339 -8.36 2.50 -25.20
C ASN A 339 -8.27 3.96 -24.74
N TYR A 340 -7.10 4.59 -24.86
CA TYR A 340 -6.95 6.00 -24.56
C TYR A 340 -7.40 6.88 -25.74
N PRO A 341 -8.13 7.99 -25.53
CA PRO A 341 -8.63 8.57 -24.26
C PRO A 341 -10.11 8.21 -23.97
N ASP A 342 -10.57 7.02 -24.34
CA ASP A 342 -12.00 6.64 -24.30
C ASP A 342 -12.42 6.09 -22.92
N CYS A 343 -12.40 6.95 -21.91
CA CYS A 343 -12.94 6.57 -20.60
C CYS A 343 -14.46 6.66 -20.54
N ARG A 344 -15.08 5.76 -19.78
CA ARG A 344 -16.53 5.65 -19.58
C ARG A 344 -16.82 5.48 -18.10
N MET A 345 -17.93 6.06 -17.64
CA MET A 345 -18.47 5.88 -16.30
C MET A 345 -19.76 5.07 -16.39
N ALA A 346 -19.83 3.98 -15.65
CA ALA A 346 -21.01 3.14 -15.50
C ALA A 346 -21.66 3.36 -14.13
N TYR A 347 -22.98 3.50 -14.14
CA TYR A 347 -23.78 3.75 -12.95
C TYR A 347 -24.26 2.45 -12.30
N TYR A 348 -24.66 2.54 -11.03
CA TYR A 348 -25.32 1.45 -10.31
C TYR A 348 -26.50 0.87 -11.12
N GLY A 349 -26.56 -0.45 -11.26
CA GLY A 349 -27.58 -1.13 -12.07
C GLY A 349 -27.21 -1.35 -13.55
N ASN A 350 -26.22 -0.64 -14.09
CA ASN A 350 -25.88 -0.74 -15.52
C ASN A 350 -24.75 -1.72 -15.83
N VAL A 351 -24.09 -2.29 -14.81
CA VAL A 351 -23.03 -3.29 -15.00
C VAL A 351 -23.59 -4.68 -14.71
N ASP A 352 -23.65 -5.54 -15.73
CA ASP A 352 -24.14 -6.92 -15.63
C ASP A 352 -23.02 -7.86 -15.11
N ASN A 353 -21.83 -7.70 -15.68
CA ASN A 353 -20.68 -8.54 -15.42
C ASN A 353 -19.39 -7.74 -15.61
N ILE A 354 -18.31 -8.14 -14.93
CA ILE A 354 -16.94 -7.70 -15.20
C ILE A 354 -16.06 -8.94 -15.47
N ILE A 355 -15.33 -8.89 -16.58
CA ILE A 355 -14.31 -9.89 -16.89
C ILE A 355 -12.94 -9.28 -16.54
N ARG A 356 -12.26 -9.85 -15.54
CA ARG A 356 -10.90 -9.48 -15.17
C ARG A 356 -9.90 -9.97 -16.22
N ILE A 357 -8.82 -9.22 -16.41
CA ILE A 357 -7.76 -9.53 -17.37
C ILE A 357 -6.44 -9.57 -16.62
N GLU A 358 -5.74 -10.70 -16.67
CA GLU A 358 -4.44 -10.86 -15.98
C GLU A 358 -3.24 -10.51 -16.87
N ALA A 359 -3.45 -10.56 -18.20
CA ALA A 359 -2.68 -9.88 -19.25
C ALA A 359 -1.90 -8.63 -18.76
N PRO A 360 -0.70 -8.24 -19.22
CA PRO A 360 -0.34 -6.81 -19.27
C PRO A 360 -1.04 -6.13 -20.48
N PRO A 361 -1.15 -4.78 -20.52
CA PRO A 361 -1.51 -4.08 -21.75
C PRO A 361 -0.47 -4.33 -22.84
N THR A 362 -0.89 -4.45 -24.09
CA THR A 362 0.04 -4.60 -25.23
C THR A 362 0.17 -3.32 -26.05
N SER A 363 -0.72 -2.34 -25.84
CA SER A 363 -0.70 -1.03 -26.49
C SER A 363 -1.69 -0.06 -25.84
N SER A 364 -1.62 1.23 -26.21
CA SER A 364 -2.58 2.27 -25.82
C SER A 364 -4.01 2.05 -26.33
N SER A 365 -4.20 1.13 -27.28
CA SER A 365 -5.52 0.72 -27.79
C SER A 365 -6.12 -0.49 -27.05
N ALA A 366 -5.40 -1.07 -26.08
CA ALA A 366 -5.79 -2.27 -25.35
C ALA A 366 -5.44 -2.17 -23.84
N LEU A 367 -5.78 -1.04 -23.23
CA LEU A 367 -5.49 -0.76 -21.83
C LEU A 367 -6.34 -1.63 -20.90
N HIS A 368 -7.66 -1.68 -21.14
CA HIS A 368 -8.63 -2.42 -20.33
C HIS A 368 -8.56 -2.11 -18.84
N PHE A 369 -8.47 -0.82 -18.49
CA PHE A 369 -8.54 -0.38 -17.11
C PHE A 369 -9.98 -0.30 -16.63
N ALA A 370 -10.18 -0.64 -15.37
CA ALA A 370 -11.45 -0.68 -14.69
C ALA A 370 -11.23 -0.21 -13.26
N ALA A 371 -12.13 0.60 -12.72
CA ALA A 371 -12.11 1.00 -11.33
C ALA A 371 -13.50 0.97 -10.75
N ILE A 372 -13.70 0.22 -9.66
CA ILE A 372 -14.98 0.12 -8.97
C ILE A 372 -14.99 1.09 -7.80
N LYS A 373 -16.08 1.83 -7.65
CA LYS A 373 -16.41 2.57 -6.45
C LYS A 373 -16.88 1.60 -5.38
N TYR A 374 -16.21 1.66 -4.24
CA TYR A 374 -16.51 0.88 -3.07
C TYR A 374 -16.91 1.81 -1.92
N VAL A 375 -18.07 1.56 -1.32
CA VAL A 375 -18.59 2.29 -0.16
C VAL A 375 -18.50 1.37 1.05
N SER A 376 -17.73 1.79 2.04
CA SER A 376 -17.48 0.99 3.23
C SER A 376 -18.49 1.26 4.34
N ASP A 377 -18.62 0.28 5.22
CA ASP A 377 -19.25 0.37 6.53
C ASP A 377 -18.34 -0.30 7.56
N ASP A 378 -18.73 -0.29 8.84
CA ASP A 378 -17.90 -0.72 9.97
C ASP A 378 -17.29 -2.12 9.78
N ILE A 379 -17.94 -2.99 9.01
CA ILE A 379 -17.44 -4.35 8.73
C ILE A 379 -16.71 -4.41 7.39
N THR A 380 -17.28 -3.83 6.33
CA THR A 380 -16.69 -3.91 4.99
C THR A 380 -15.41 -3.07 4.90
N CYS A 381 -15.20 -2.06 5.76
CA CYS A 381 -14.01 -1.20 5.79
C CYS A 381 -12.69 -1.97 6.01
N THR A 382 -12.77 -3.22 6.47
CA THR A 382 -11.63 -4.13 6.64
C THR A 382 -11.40 -5.08 5.46
N MET A 383 -12.25 -5.03 4.43
CA MET A 383 -12.18 -5.93 3.28
C MET A 383 -11.01 -5.56 2.35
N ASN A 384 -10.24 -6.58 1.97
CA ASN A 384 -9.25 -6.46 0.91
C ASN A 384 -9.91 -6.57 -0.47
N PHE A 385 -9.14 -6.32 -1.54
CA PHE A 385 -9.63 -6.38 -2.92
C PHE A 385 -10.29 -7.73 -3.26
N THR A 386 -9.72 -8.85 -2.81
CA THR A 386 -10.30 -10.20 -2.99
C THR A 386 -11.66 -10.33 -2.29
N GLY A 387 -11.80 -9.71 -1.12
CA GLY A 387 -13.03 -9.66 -0.35
C GLY A 387 -14.19 -9.09 -1.14
N LEU A 388 -13.98 -8.05 -1.97
CA LEU A 388 -15.05 -7.45 -2.79
C LEU A 388 -15.79 -8.48 -3.66
N TRP A 389 -15.06 -9.51 -4.11
CA TRP A 389 -15.55 -10.51 -5.06
C TRP A 389 -16.08 -11.76 -4.38
N THR A 390 -15.73 -11.98 -3.11
CA THR A 390 -15.87 -13.26 -2.41
C THR A 390 -16.57 -13.14 -1.05
N ALA A 391 -16.96 -11.93 -0.64
CA ALA A 391 -17.56 -11.65 0.67
C ALA A 391 -18.80 -12.48 0.99
N GLY A 392 -19.50 -12.97 -0.03
CA GLY A 392 -20.78 -13.67 0.11
C GLY A 392 -21.95 -12.78 0.53
N ARG A 393 -21.69 -11.57 1.06
CA ARG A 393 -22.69 -10.58 1.45
C ARG A 393 -22.81 -9.42 0.45
N PRO A 394 -23.92 -8.65 0.49
CA PRO A 394 -24.02 -7.44 -0.31
C PRO A 394 -23.09 -6.32 0.13
N LEU A 395 -22.70 -5.50 -0.83
CA LEU A 395 -21.94 -4.26 -0.69
C LEU A 395 -22.87 -3.06 -0.92
N LYS A 396 -22.65 -1.98 -0.18
CA LYS A 396 -23.51 -0.79 -0.23
C LYS A 396 -23.30 0.02 -1.51
N CYS A 397 -24.40 0.61 -2.01
CA CYS A 397 -24.34 1.69 -2.99
C CYS A 397 -24.19 3.03 -2.27
N GLU A 398 -23.66 4.07 -2.93
CA GLU A 398 -23.64 5.43 -2.35
C GLU A 398 -25.07 6.00 -2.34
N THR A 399 -25.65 6.15 -1.14
CA THR A 399 -27.08 6.43 -0.94
C THR A 399 -27.45 7.91 -0.92
N SER A 400 -26.50 8.83 -1.15
CA SER A 400 -26.71 10.27 -1.01
C SER A 400 -27.59 10.90 -2.10
N ALA A 401 -27.94 10.18 -3.16
CA ALA A 401 -28.86 10.66 -4.19
C ALA A 401 -30.26 10.06 -4.01
N SER A 402 -31.26 10.93 -3.81
CA SER A 402 -32.68 10.58 -3.64
C SER A 402 -33.31 9.85 -4.84
N ASN A 403 -32.62 9.79 -5.99
CA ASN A 403 -33.20 9.45 -7.30
C ASN A 403 -32.81 8.06 -7.84
N TYR A 404 -32.17 7.20 -7.05
CA TYR A 404 -31.71 5.89 -7.53
C TYR A 404 -32.43 4.68 -6.92
N ASN A 405 -32.60 3.66 -7.78
CA ASN A 405 -33.40 2.47 -7.52
C ASN A 405 -32.69 1.40 -6.69
N TYR A 406 -31.40 1.55 -6.34
CA TYR A 406 -30.60 0.49 -5.71
C TYR A 406 -29.92 0.96 -4.42
N SER A 407 -29.95 0.11 -3.38
CA SER A 407 -29.31 0.38 -2.08
C SER A 407 -28.07 -0.48 -1.84
N ALA A 408 -27.92 -1.59 -2.55
CA ALA A 408 -26.78 -2.48 -2.45
C ALA A 408 -26.61 -3.31 -3.73
N TYR A 409 -25.53 -4.08 -3.79
CA TYR A 409 -25.27 -5.05 -4.83
C TYR A 409 -24.51 -6.25 -4.27
N GLN A 410 -24.68 -7.42 -4.88
CA GLN A 410 -23.90 -8.61 -4.53
C GLN A 410 -23.21 -9.13 -5.79
N SER A 411 -21.92 -9.44 -5.68
CA SER A 411 -21.17 -10.06 -6.78
C SER A 411 -21.09 -11.57 -6.61
N THR A 412 -21.26 -12.32 -7.70
CA THR A 412 -20.91 -13.75 -7.77
C THR A 412 -19.74 -13.93 -8.72
N THR A 413 -18.67 -14.59 -8.25
CA THR A 413 -17.43 -14.73 -9.01
C THR A 413 -17.19 -16.17 -9.41
N SER A 414 -16.91 -16.39 -10.70
CA SER A 414 -16.48 -17.67 -11.28
C SER A 414 -15.27 -17.44 -12.17
N GLY A 415 -14.10 -17.96 -11.77
CA GLY A 415 -12.83 -17.68 -12.43
C GLY A 415 -12.53 -16.17 -12.48
N LEU A 416 -12.34 -15.64 -13.69
CA LEU A 416 -12.09 -14.20 -13.93
C LEU A 416 -13.36 -13.37 -14.11
N SER A 417 -14.55 -14.00 -14.15
CA SER A 417 -15.82 -13.32 -14.36
C SER A 417 -16.52 -13.06 -13.03
N SER A 418 -17.05 -11.85 -12.86
CA SER A 418 -17.88 -11.47 -11.71
C SER A 418 -19.18 -10.84 -12.17
N THR A 419 -20.30 -11.50 -11.91
CA THR A 419 -21.66 -11.01 -12.21
C THR A 419 -22.24 -10.26 -11.02
N PHE A 420 -23.12 -9.28 -11.30
CA PHE A 420 -23.69 -8.40 -10.27
C PHE A 420 -25.20 -8.54 -10.16
N SER A 421 -25.67 -8.83 -8.95
CA SER A 421 -27.08 -8.77 -8.56
C SER A 421 -27.35 -7.45 -7.86
N TRP A 422 -28.13 -6.58 -8.48
CA TRP A 422 -28.46 -5.26 -7.96
C TRP A 422 -29.68 -5.32 -7.02
N ILE A 423 -29.52 -4.84 -5.79
CA ILE A 423 -30.55 -4.90 -4.75
C ILE A 423 -31.30 -3.56 -4.72
N GLY A 424 -32.59 -3.62 -5.02
CA GLY A 424 -33.45 -2.45 -5.07
C GLY A 424 -33.56 -1.74 -3.73
N LYS A 425 -33.76 -0.42 -3.75
CA LYS A 425 -34.01 0.37 -2.54
C LYS A 425 -35.34 -0.06 -1.92
N ASN A 426 -35.31 -0.56 -0.70
CA ASN A 426 -36.51 -0.79 0.09
C ASN A 426 -36.88 0.47 0.89
N ALA A 427 -38.15 0.61 1.29
CA ALA A 427 -38.62 1.72 2.14
C ALA A 427 -38.22 1.55 3.63
N GLY A 428 -37.14 0.80 3.90
CA GLY A 428 -36.65 0.51 5.25
C GLY A 428 -37.63 -0.33 6.07
N CYS A 429 -37.66 -0.07 7.37
CA CYS A 429 -38.51 -0.78 8.34
C CYS A 429 -39.95 -0.26 8.34
N ILE A 430 -40.82 -0.95 7.60
CA ILE A 430 -42.25 -0.64 7.51
C ILE A 430 -43.03 -1.45 8.56
N PRO A 431 -43.77 -0.81 9.49
CA PRO A 431 -44.64 -1.51 10.43
C PRO A 431 -45.68 -2.40 9.73
N GLY A 432 -45.89 -3.61 10.24
CA GLY A 432 -46.83 -4.59 9.69
C GLY A 432 -46.28 -5.44 8.54
N PHE A 433 -45.16 -5.05 7.93
CA PHE A 433 -44.42 -5.84 6.94
C PHE A 433 -43.04 -6.29 7.43
N THR A 434 -42.48 -5.54 8.39
CA THR A 434 -41.20 -5.81 9.02
C THR A 434 -41.34 -5.64 10.53
N GLU A 435 -40.48 -6.32 11.28
CA GLU A 435 -40.47 -6.23 12.73
C GLU A 435 -39.08 -5.79 13.22
N LYS A 436 -39.05 -4.82 14.14
CA LYS A 436 -37.80 -4.29 14.69
C LYS A 436 -37.34 -5.17 15.84
N ILE A 437 -36.07 -5.56 15.83
CA ILE A 437 -35.45 -6.22 16.98
C ILE A 437 -34.75 -5.14 17.81
N PRO A 438 -35.04 -5.04 19.13
CA PRO A 438 -34.38 -4.06 20.00
C PRO A 438 -32.85 -4.15 19.89
N GLY A 439 -32.19 -3.00 19.78
CA GLY A 439 -30.73 -2.90 19.67
C GLY A 439 -30.13 -3.25 18.30
N VAL A 440 -30.89 -3.84 17.37
CA VAL A 440 -30.40 -4.14 16.02
C VAL A 440 -30.61 -2.93 15.13
N ASN A 441 -29.57 -2.54 14.37
CA ASN A 441 -29.70 -1.51 13.36
C ASN A 441 -30.40 -2.07 12.11
N GLY A 442 -31.72 -1.87 12.01
CA GLY A 442 -32.57 -2.39 10.94
C GLY A 442 -33.74 -3.21 11.48
N CYS A 443 -34.28 -4.12 10.67
CA CYS A 443 -35.43 -4.96 11.02
C CYS A 443 -35.40 -6.29 10.27
N VAL A 444 -36.28 -7.21 10.69
CA VAL A 444 -36.49 -8.49 10.02
C VAL A 444 -37.74 -8.45 9.16
N ARG A 445 -37.67 -9.08 7.98
CA ARG A 445 -38.81 -9.39 7.13
C ARG A 445 -38.94 -10.89 6.98
N LEU A 446 -40.11 -11.44 7.30
CA LEU A 446 -40.44 -12.83 7.02
C LEU A 446 -41.03 -12.94 5.61
N ILE A 447 -40.45 -13.81 4.79
CA ILE A 447 -40.99 -14.16 3.47
C ILE A 447 -41.43 -15.63 3.54
N VAL A 448 -42.70 -15.86 3.20
CA VAL A 448 -43.28 -17.20 3.10
C VAL A 448 -43.87 -17.35 1.71
N LEU A 449 -43.59 -18.49 1.09
CA LEU A 449 -44.15 -18.83 -0.21
C LEU A 449 -45.30 -19.82 0.00
N ASN A 450 -46.51 -19.42 -0.36
CA ASN A 450 -47.70 -20.25 -0.17
C ASN A 450 -47.55 -21.58 -0.93
N ASN A 451 -47.50 -22.69 -0.17
CA ASN A 451 -47.39 -24.06 -0.67
C ASN A 451 -46.13 -24.39 -1.49
N VAL A 452 -45.05 -23.61 -1.34
CA VAL A 452 -43.78 -23.87 -2.02
C VAL A 452 -42.64 -23.79 -1.00
N THR A 453 -41.84 -24.84 -0.91
CA THR A 453 -40.60 -24.81 -0.14
C THR A 453 -39.42 -24.41 -1.01
N VAL A 454 -38.48 -23.64 -0.47
CA VAL A 454 -37.30 -23.15 -1.22
C VAL A 454 -36.00 -23.63 -0.61
N ASN A 455 -34.99 -23.83 -1.46
CA ASN A 455 -33.62 -24.09 -1.03
C ASN A 455 -32.91 -22.79 -0.62
N ARG A 456 -31.71 -22.90 -0.06
CA ARG A 456 -30.98 -21.74 0.47
C ARG A 456 -30.66 -20.69 -0.59
N SER A 457 -30.25 -21.10 -1.79
CA SER A 457 -29.92 -20.15 -2.88
C SER A 457 -31.15 -19.36 -3.32
N ALA A 458 -32.30 -20.03 -3.47
CA ALA A 458 -33.56 -19.39 -3.78
C ALA A 458 -34.05 -18.46 -2.65
N ALA A 459 -33.85 -18.84 -1.38
CA ALA A 459 -34.15 -17.99 -0.23
C ALA A 459 -33.31 -16.70 -0.21
N ILE A 460 -32.00 -16.79 -0.48
CA ILE A 460 -31.12 -15.61 -0.59
C ILE A 460 -31.58 -14.69 -1.74
N ALA A 461 -31.88 -15.27 -2.91
CA ALA A 461 -32.42 -14.51 -4.04
C ALA A 461 -33.79 -13.88 -3.72
N GLY A 462 -34.62 -14.58 -2.95
CA GLY A 462 -35.88 -14.09 -2.40
C GLY A 462 -35.69 -12.83 -1.56
N CYS A 463 -34.75 -12.86 -0.61
CA CYS A 463 -34.38 -11.68 0.19
C CYS A 463 -34.01 -10.48 -0.69
N TYR A 464 -33.16 -10.66 -1.70
CA TYR A 464 -32.73 -9.56 -2.58
C TYR A 464 -33.86 -8.98 -3.42
N LYS A 465 -34.81 -9.81 -3.88
CA LYS A 465 -35.98 -9.37 -4.64
C LYS A 465 -36.82 -8.34 -3.89
N TYR A 466 -36.83 -8.37 -2.57
CA TYR A 466 -37.55 -7.42 -1.72
C TYR A 466 -36.67 -6.26 -1.20
N GLY A 467 -35.50 -6.04 -1.81
CA GLY A 467 -34.60 -4.94 -1.45
C GLY A 467 -33.93 -5.11 -0.08
N THR A 468 -33.85 -6.35 0.41
CA THR A 468 -33.22 -6.69 1.69
C THR A 468 -31.77 -7.15 1.46
N TYR A 469 -30.95 -7.19 2.50
CA TYR A 469 -29.52 -7.49 2.36
C TYR A 469 -29.17 -8.99 2.46
N GLY A 470 -30.16 -9.87 2.62
CA GLY A 470 -29.93 -11.31 2.68
C GLY A 470 -30.57 -11.94 3.90
N LEU A 471 -30.13 -13.14 4.26
CA LEU A 471 -30.71 -13.90 5.37
C LEU A 471 -30.32 -13.29 6.73
N MET A 472 -31.26 -13.26 7.66
CA MET A 472 -31.16 -12.55 8.93
C MET A 472 -30.29 -13.29 9.96
N THR A 473 -29.50 -12.53 10.72
CA THR A 473 -28.79 -12.98 11.93
C THR A 473 -29.76 -13.04 13.11
N ILE A 474 -29.65 -14.07 13.96
CA ILE A 474 -30.41 -14.14 15.20
C ILE A 474 -29.62 -13.39 16.28
N SER A 475 -29.99 -12.13 16.50
CA SER A 475 -29.18 -11.17 17.26
C SER A 475 -29.10 -11.42 18.76
N THR A 476 -30.18 -11.98 19.34
CA THR A 476 -30.37 -12.25 20.78
C THR A 476 -31.48 -13.30 20.99
N SER A 477 -31.71 -13.73 22.22
CA SER A 477 -32.86 -14.59 22.58
C SER A 477 -34.23 -13.91 22.35
N GLU A 478 -34.32 -12.59 22.47
CA GLU A 478 -35.54 -11.80 22.25
C GLU A 478 -36.00 -11.80 20.79
N ALA A 479 -35.08 -12.03 19.84
CA ALA A 479 -35.39 -12.14 18.42
C ALA A 479 -36.50 -13.19 18.15
N PHE A 480 -36.59 -14.24 18.99
CA PHE A 480 -37.63 -15.25 18.86
C PHE A 480 -39.05 -14.69 19.07
N SER A 481 -39.23 -13.77 20.03
CA SER A 481 -40.53 -13.12 20.25
C SER A 481 -40.94 -12.29 19.03
N VAL A 482 -39.96 -11.64 18.39
CA VAL A 482 -40.13 -10.84 17.18
C VAL A 482 -40.48 -11.72 15.98
N PHE A 483 -39.81 -12.86 15.80
CA PHE A 483 -40.12 -13.81 14.72
C PHE A 483 -41.52 -14.41 14.88
N ARG A 484 -41.94 -14.75 16.11
CA ARG A 484 -43.31 -15.23 16.37
C ARG A 484 -44.36 -14.17 16.07
N LYS A 485 -44.09 -12.91 16.39
CA LYS A 485 -44.96 -11.79 16.02
C LYS A 485 -45.07 -11.64 14.50
N ALA A 486 -43.95 -11.73 13.77
CA ALA A 486 -43.94 -11.71 12.31
C ALA A 486 -44.75 -12.89 11.72
N MET A 487 -44.62 -14.10 12.26
CA MET A 487 -45.40 -15.27 11.84
C MET A 487 -46.91 -15.12 12.13
N THR A 488 -47.26 -14.58 13.29
CA THR A 488 -48.67 -14.36 13.68
C THR A 488 -49.35 -13.39 12.72
N THR A 489 -48.63 -12.35 12.29
CA THR A 489 -49.11 -11.36 11.31
C THR A 489 -49.52 -12.00 9.98
N ILE A 490 -48.92 -13.13 9.61
CA ILE A 490 -49.26 -13.90 8.40
C ILE A 490 -50.03 -15.20 8.70
N SER A 491 -50.63 -15.31 9.89
CA SER A 491 -51.43 -16.48 10.32
C SER A 491 -50.67 -17.82 10.28
N ARG A 492 -49.37 -17.82 10.61
CA ARG A 492 -48.54 -19.03 10.76
C ARG A 492 -48.17 -19.26 12.22
N GLN A 493 -48.18 -20.52 12.67
CA GLN A 493 -47.85 -20.90 14.05
C GLN A 493 -46.58 -21.75 14.17
N ALA A 494 -46.16 -22.39 13.09
CA ALA A 494 -44.95 -23.22 13.03
C ALA A 494 -44.39 -23.24 11.59
N GLY A 495 -43.12 -23.58 11.47
CA GLY A 495 -42.45 -23.72 10.17
C GLY A 495 -40.94 -23.80 10.28
N ILE A 496 -40.30 -24.12 9.16
CA ILE A 496 -38.85 -24.15 8.99
C ILE A 496 -38.45 -22.99 8.08
N TYR A 497 -37.46 -22.20 8.50
CA TYR A 497 -37.05 -20.99 7.81
C TYR A 497 -35.54 -20.92 7.59
N HIS A 498 -35.12 -20.46 6.41
CA HIS A 498 -33.71 -20.14 6.16
C HIS A 498 -33.29 -18.90 6.95
N ILE A 499 -32.09 -18.96 7.53
CA ILE A 499 -31.46 -17.87 8.29
C ILE A 499 -30.00 -17.71 7.88
N GLY A 500 -29.39 -16.59 8.28
CA GLY A 500 -28.07 -16.19 7.87
C GLY A 500 -26.94 -16.87 8.64
N MET A 501 -27.00 -18.18 8.93
CA MET A 501 -25.90 -18.88 9.60
C MET A 501 -25.32 -19.98 8.71
N SER A 502 -24.00 -19.97 8.55
CA SER A 502 -23.29 -20.90 7.69
C SER A 502 -21.85 -21.14 8.14
N ARG A 503 -21.18 -22.09 7.49
CA ARG A 503 -19.74 -22.34 7.61
C ARG A 503 -19.14 -22.75 6.27
N LYS A 504 -17.88 -22.39 6.04
CA LYS A 504 -17.21 -22.62 4.74
C LYS A 504 -16.94 -24.10 4.46
N THR A 505 -16.57 -24.86 5.49
CA THR A 505 -16.26 -26.29 5.42
C THR A 505 -16.84 -27.03 6.61
N ALA A 506 -16.88 -28.37 6.54
CA ALA A 506 -17.32 -29.24 7.63
C ALA A 506 -16.53 -29.08 8.94
N THR A 507 -15.34 -28.48 8.88
CA THR A 507 -14.45 -28.21 10.02
C THR A 507 -14.40 -26.74 10.43
N SER A 508 -14.99 -25.85 9.63
CA SER A 508 -15.02 -24.42 9.93
C SER A 508 -16.00 -24.11 11.07
N ALA A 509 -15.70 -23.06 11.84
CA ALA A 509 -16.64 -22.53 12.81
C ALA A 509 -17.90 -21.99 12.12
N TRP A 510 -19.04 -22.08 12.82
CA TRP A 510 -20.30 -21.46 12.40
C TRP A 510 -20.20 -19.95 12.55
N GLN A 511 -20.69 -19.24 11.53
CA GLN A 511 -20.64 -17.78 11.46
C GLN A 511 -21.97 -17.25 10.93
N TRP A 512 -22.36 -16.09 11.47
CA TRP A 512 -23.45 -15.30 10.91
C TRP A 512 -23.00 -14.61 9.62
N ASP A 513 -23.92 -14.48 8.66
CA ASP A 513 -23.73 -13.76 7.42
C ASP A 513 -23.62 -12.24 7.69
N PHE A 514 -24.25 -11.76 8.79
CA PHE A 514 -24.13 -10.40 9.34
C PHE A 514 -23.76 -10.44 10.84
N PRO A 515 -22.49 -10.70 11.20
CA PRO A 515 -22.07 -10.85 12.61
C PRO A 515 -22.20 -9.55 13.42
N GLU A 516 -22.19 -8.38 12.78
CA GLU A 516 -22.43 -7.08 13.41
C GLU A 516 -23.82 -6.92 14.02
N LEU A 517 -24.78 -7.74 13.56
CA LEU A 517 -26.14 -7.72 14.08
C LEU A 517 -26.27 -8.61 15.32
N GLU A 518 -25.24 -9.40 15.66
CA GLU A 518 -25.20 -10.20 16.88
C GLU A 518 -24.90 -9.27 18.06
N ILE A 519 -25.93 -9.01 18.88
CA ILE A 519 -25.82 -8.12 20.04
C ILE A 519 -25.25 -8.89 21.23
N ASP A 520 -25.64 -10.16 21.39
CA ASP A 520 -25.12 -11.05 22.42
C ASP A 520 -25.07 -12.51 21.94
N LYS A 521 -24.51 -13.38 22.79
CA LYS A 521 -24.40 -14.83 22.53
C LYS A 521 -25.61 -15.63 23.03
N SER A 522 -26.68 -14.97 23.46
CA SER A 522 -27.88 -15.62 24.02
C SER A 522 -28.80 -16.21 22.95
N GLY A 523 -28.41 -16.16 21.67
CA GLY A 523 -29.18 -16.60 20.52
C GLY A 523 -29.76 -18.03 20.62
N ILE A 524 -30.47 -18.45 19.57
CA ILE A 524 -31.25 -19.70 19.63
C ILE A 524 -30.34 -20.94 19.68
N ALA A 525 -30.64 -21.86 20.60
CA ALA A 525 -29.88 -23.09 20.76
C ALA A 525 -30.07 -24.08 19.60
N TRP A 526 -29.06 -24.92 19.38
CA TRP A 526 -29.16 -26.07 18.49
C TRP A 526 -30.14 -27.12 19.03
N ALA A 527 -30.84 -27.80 18.13
CA ALA A 527 -31.63 -28.97 18.49
C ALA A 527 -30.74 -30.10 19.02
N SER A 528 -31.32 -31.02 19.78
CA SER A 528 -30.61 -32.21 20.27
C SER A 528 -30.01 -33.01 19.09
N GLY A 529 -28.70 -33.26 19.14
CA GLY A 529 -27.97 -33.99 18.08
C GLY A 529 -27.51 -33.13 16.90
N GLU A 530 -27.68 -31.81 16.96
CA GLU A 530 -27.18 -30.84 15.99
C GLU A 530 -25.97 -30.06 16.55
N PRO A 531 -25.11 -29.47 15.70
CA PRO A 531 -25.10 -29.56 14.24
C PRO A 531 -24.49 -30.87 13.71
N LYS A 532 -25.05 -31.39 12.61
CA LYS A 532 -24.47 -32.53 11.87
C LYS A 532 -23.17 -32.13 11.18
N SER A 533 -22.16 -32.99 11.28
CA SER A 533 -20.78 -32.70 10.85
C SER A 533 -20.61 -32.42 9.36
N THR A 534 -21.48 -32.92 8.49
CA THR A 534 -21.41 -32.72 7.03
C THR A 534 -22.17 -31.49 6.51
N ASN A 535 -23.04 -30.91 7.33
CA ASN A 535 -23.91 -29.81 6.90
C ASN A 535 -23.21 -28.46 7.02
N LEU A 536 -23.46 -27.54 6.08
CA LEU A 536 -22.76 -26.25 5.98
C LEU A 536 -23.64 -25.04 6.31
N TYR A 537 -24.95 -25.25 6.47
CA TYR A 537 -25.92 -24.18 6.68
C TYR A 537 -26.81 -24.49 7.87
N ALA A 538 -27.45 -23.48 8.44
CA ALA A 538 -28.48 -23.67 9.45
C ALA A 538 -29.83 -23.14 8.98
N ILE A 539 -30.86 -23.78 9.49
CA ILE A 539 -32.27 -23.40 9.36
C ILE A 539 -32.86 -23.28 10.76
N LEU A 540 -33.84 -22.40 10.89
CA LEU A 540 -34.57 -22.18 12.11
C LEU A 540 -35.87 -23.00 12.07
N ASN A 541 -36.03 -23.94 12.98
CA ASN A 541 -37.27 -24.68 13.16
C ASN A 541 -38.08 -24.04 14.30
N ILE A 542 -39.26 -23.51 13.98
CA ILE A 542 -40.16 -22.87 14.93
C ILE A 542 -41.40 -23.75 15.10
N THR A 543 -41.71 -24.04 16.35
CA THR A 543 -42.97 -24.67 16.78
C THR A 543 -43.81 -23.68 17.58
N ALA A 544 -44.99 -24.09 18.04
CA ALA A 544 -45.84 -23.25 18.88
C ALA A 544 -45.15 -22.79 20.18
N THR A 545 -44.25 -23.61 20.74
CA THR A 545 -43.64 -23.36 22.06
C THR A 545 -42.13 -23.15 22.02
N THR A 546 -41.44 -23.63 20.99
CA THR A 546 -39.97 -23.62 20.93
C THR A 546 -39.45 -23.15 19.58
N ALA A 547 -38.20 -22.69 19.57
CA ALA A 547 -37.42 -22.52 18.36
C ALA A 547 -36.02 -23.08 18.57
N VAL A 548 -35.52 -23.81 17.57
CA VAL A 548 -34.21 -24.46 17.61
C VAL A 548 -33.52 -24.38 16.26
N LEU A 549 -32.19 -24.38 16.28
CA LEU A 549 -31.37 -24.44 15.07
C LEU A 549 -31.15 -25.89 14.65
N ILE A 550 -31.24 -26.15 13.35
CA ILE A 550 -30.95 -27.44 12.74
C ILE A 550 -29.97 -27.21 11.59
N SER A 551 -28.94 -28.05 11.48
CA SER A 551 -28.01 -27.94 10.36
C SER A 551 -28.61 -28.55 9.08
N SER A 552 -28.27 -28.01 7.92
CA SER A 552 -28.81 -28.40 6.63
C SER A 552 -27.78 -28.41 5.50
N SER A 553 -28.10 -29.16 4.44
CA SER A 553 -27.39 -29.12 3.16
C SER A 553 -27.86 -27.94 2.31
N ALA A 554 -27.15 -27.64 1.21
CA ALA A 554 -27.55 -26.58 0.26
C ALA A 554 -28.90 -26.86 -0.42
N SER A 555 -29.23 -28.15 -0.61
CA SER A 555 -30.44 -28.61 -1.29
C SER A 555 -31.66 -28.73 -0.38
N GLN A 556 -31.47 -28.66 0.94
CA GLN A 556 -32.57 -28.69 1.91
C GLN A 556 -33.54 -27.55 1.63
N THR A 557 -34.83 -27.90 1.51
CA THR A 557 -35.90 -26.92 1.35
C THR A 557 -36.53 -26.56 2.69
N ALA A 558 -37.07 -25.34 2.78
CA ALA A 558 -37.72 -24.77 3.97
C ALA A 558 -39.00 -24.02 3.55
N ASP A 559 -39.89 -23.73 4.51
CA ASP A 559 -41.19 -23.06 4.28
C ASP A 559 -41.06 -21.58 3.89
N GLY A 560 -39.89 -20.99 4.17
CA GLY A 560 -39.58 -19.61 3.80
C GLY A 560 -38.22 -19.16 4.33
N GLU A 561 -38.09 -17.84 4.49
CA GLU A 561 -36.84 -17.21 4.87
C GLU A 561 -37.06 -15.95 5.73
N LEU A 562 -36.12 -15.73 6.65
CA LEU A 562 -36.03 -14.49 7.43
C LEU A 562 -34.94 -13.62 6.81
N CYS A 563 -35.31 -12.40 6.40
CA CYS A 563 -34.40 -11.49 5.71
C CYS A 563 -34.08 -10.25 6.54
N TYR A 564 -32.84 -9.79 6.45
CA TYR A 564 -32.37 -8.55 7.07
C TYR A 564 -32.69 -7.34 6.21
N VAL A 565 -33.49 -6.43 6.75
CA VAL A 565 -33.81 -5.14 6.14
C VAL A 565 -32.97 -4.06 6.83
N PRO A 566 -32.05 -3.40 6.12
CA PRO A 566 -31.28 -2.29 6.69
C PRO A 566 -32.20 -1.10 7.02
N SER A 567 -31.81 -0.32 8.03
CA SER A 567 -32.50 0.89 8.50
C SER A 567 -32.59 1.98 7.45
#